data_AF-A0A0B1SDV3-F1
#
_entry.id   AF-A0A0B1SDV3-F1
#
_cell.length_a   1.000
_cell.length_b   1.000
_cell.length_c   1.000
_cell.angle_alpha   90.00
_cell.angle_beta   90.00
_cell.angle_gamma   90.00
#
_symmetry.space_group_name_H-M   'P 1'
#
loop_
_entity.id
_entity.type
_entity.pdbx_description
1 polymer ?
#
loop_
_entity_poly.entity_id
_entity_poly.type
_entity_poly.pdbx_seq_one_letter_code
_entity_poly.pdbx_strand_id
1 'polypeptide(L)'
;MGGIGKGVYVLMTGLDYERLVLSGGPMGLMQAACDTAFQYAHHREAFGTQIGTFQLIQGKMADMYTTLNACRSYLYTVAKAADQGHVSSKDCAGVILYLAEKCTQVCLDAIQILGEFNLIIRFAVFLSFR
;
A
#
# COMPACT_ATOMS: atom_id res chain seq x y z
N MET A 1 -7.33 -25.00 21.31
CA MET A 1 -7.33 -24.32 22.63
C MET A 1 -6.12 -24.81 23.42
N GLY A 2 -5.17 -23.91 23.69
CA GLY A 2 -3.97 -24.21 24.47
C GLY A 2 -4.28 -24.22 25.96
N GLY A 3 -3.60 -25.09 26.72
CA GLY A 3 -3.82 -25.28 28.16
C GLY A 3 -3.71 -24.01 29.01
N ILE A 4 -4.16 -24.12 30.26
CA ILE A 4 -4.21 -23.05 31.26
C ILE A 4 -2.86 -22.33 31.33
N GLY A 5 -2.85 -20.99 31.17
CA GLY A 5 -1.65 -20.15 31.17
C GLY A 5 -1.02 -19.86 29.79
N LYS A 6 -1.47 -20.49 28.71
CA LYS A 6 -0.96 -20.24 27.34
C LYS A 6 -1.76 -19.20 26.54
N GLY A 7 -2.71 -18.50 27.16
CA GLY A 7 -3.58 -17.53 26.50
C GLY A 7 -2.83 -16.40 25.79
N VAL A 8 -1.79 -15.85 26.42
CA VAL A 8 -0.98 -14.76 25.84
C VAL A 8 -0.25 -15.19 24.56
N TYR A 9 0.28 -16.41 24.51
CA TYR A 9 0.98 -16.92 23.31
C TYR A 9 0.00 -17.19 22.16
N VAL A 10 -1.19 -17.69 22.47
CA VAL A 10 -2.28 -17.88 21.48
C VAL A 10 -2.79 -16.54 20.96
N LEU A 11 -2.89 -15.51 21.81
CA LEU A 11 -3.29 -14.17 21.40
C LEU A 11 -2.23 -13.49 20.52
N MET A 12 -0.95 -13.60 20.86
CA MET A 12 0.13 -12.98 20.08
C MET A 12 0.29 -13.61 18.69
N THR A 13 0.15 -14.93 18.59
CA THR A 13 0.16 -15.61 17.28
C THR A 13 -1.05 -15.22 16.42
N GLY A 14 -2.24 -15.04 17.01
CA GLY A 14 -3.41 -14.50 16.31
C GLY A 14 -3.18 -13.08 15.78
N LEU A 15 -2.53 -12.22 16.57
CA LEU A 15 -2.25 -10.83 16.21
C LEU A 15 -1.27 -10.71 15.03
N ASP A 16 -0.34 -11.64 14.86
CA ASP A 16 0.61 -11.63 13.75
C ASP A 16 -0.08 -11.91 12.41
N TYR A 17 -0.99 -12.90 12.38
CA TYR A 17 -1.81 -13.15 11.20
C TYR A 17 -2.75 -11.98 10.90
N GLU A 18 -3.33 -11.37 11.92
CA GLU A 18 -4.19 -10.19 11.75
C GLU A 18 -3.43 -9.04 11.08
N ARG A 19 -2.21 -8.73 11.53
CA ARG A 19 -1.35 -7.68 10.92
C ARG A 19 -1.06 -7.98 9.44
N LEU A 20 -0.73 -9.23 9.14
CA LEU A 20 -0.47 -9.66 7.77
C LEU A 20 -1.73 -9.49 6.89
N VAL A 21 -2.90 -9.88 7.38
CA VAL A 21 -4.18 -9.71 6.67
C VAL A 21 -4.53 -8.24 6.48
N LEU A 22 -4.37 -7.42 7.52
CA LEU A 22 -4.63 -5.97 7.47
C LEU A 22 -3.72 -5.24 6.47
N SER A 23 -2.55 -5.81 6.15
CA SER A 23 -1.62 -5.27 5.15
C SER A 23 -2.19 -5.29 3.73
N GLY A 24 -3.22 -6.11 3.47
CA GLY A 24 -3.98 -6.09 2.23
C GLY A 24 -4.69 -4.75 1.97
N GLY A 25 -5.08 -4.02 3.01
CA GLY A 25 -5.72 -2.71 2.90
C GLY A 25 -4.83 -1.67 2.20
N PRO A 26 -3.67 -1.31 2.78
CA PRO A 26 -2.72 -0.39 2.16
C PRO A 26 -2.27 -0.83 0.76
N MET A 27 -2.10 -2.15 0.53
CA MET A 27 -1.77 -2.69 -0.79
C MET A 27 -2.85 -2.36 -1.84
N GLY A 28 -4.12 -2.62 -1.51
CA GLY A 28 -5.25 -2.32 -2.39
C GLY A 28 -5.41 -0.82 -2.65
N LEU A 29 -5.18 0.00 -1.63
CA LEU A 29 -5.21 1.46 -1.78
C LEU A 29 -4.10 1.96 -2.72
N MET A 30 -2.85 1.50 -2.55
CA MET A 30 -1.77 1.85 -3.47
C MET A 30 -2.09 1.47 -4.92
N GLN A 31 -2.61 0.27 -5.14
CA GLN A 31 -3.00 -0.17 -6.48
C GLN A 31 -4.05 0.77 -7.08
N ALA A 32 -5.12 1.06 -6.34
CA ALA A 32 -6.18 1.94 -6.80
C ALA A 32 -5.70 3.38 -7.05
N ALA A 33 -4.74 3.87 -6.25
CA ALA A 33 -4.14 5.19 -6.43
C ALA A 33 -3.32 5.25 -7.74
N CYS A 34 -2.49 4.23 -8.00
CA CYS A 34 -1.76 4.09 -9.26
C CYS A 34 -2.71 4.01 -10.46
N ASP A 35 -3.72 3.14 -10.41
CA ASP A 35 -4.66 2.94 -11.52
C ASP A 35 -5.39 4.25 -11.88
N THR A 36 -5.85 4.97 -10.86
CA THR A 36 -6.57 6.24 -11.05
C THR A 36 -5.63 7.33 -11.58
N ALA A 37 -4.44 7.48 -10.99
CA ALA A 37 -3.47 8.50 -11.40
C ALA A 37 -2.96 8.26 -12.83
N PHE A 38 -2.66 7.01 -13.17
CA PHE A 38 -2.11 6.67 -14.49
C PHE A 38 -3.17 6.85 -15.57
N GLN A 39 -4.42 6.43 -15.33
CA GLN A 39 -5.52 6.71 -16.26
C GLN A 39 -5.70 8.22 -16.47
N TYR A 40 -5.73 8.99 -15.38
CA TYR A 40 -5.85 10.44 -15.48
C TYR A 40 -4.69 11.07 -16.28
N ALA A 41 -3.46 10.60 -16.06
CA ALA A 41 -2.29 11.10 -16.76
C ALA A 41 -2.35 10.91 -18.28
N HIS A 42 -2.98 9.82 -18.75
CA HIS A 42 -3.15 9.53 -20.18
C HIS A 42 -4.31 10.30 -20.81
N HIS A 43 -5.35 10.66 -20.06
CA HIS A 43 -6.53 11.34 -20.60
C HIS A 43 -6.49 12.87 -20.45
N ARG A 44 -5.79 13.38 -19.43
CA ARG A 44 -5.75 14.82 -19.16
C ARG A 44 -4.78 15.52 -20.11
N GLU A 45 -5.28 16.51 -20.84
CA GLU A 45 -4.46 17.36 -21.71
C GLU A 45 -4.20 18.75 -21.11
N ALA A 46 -2.94 19.15 -21.02
CA ALA A 46 -2.52 20.48 -20.62
C ALA A 46 -1.38 20.96 -21.52
N PHE A 47 -1.30 22.27 -21.77
CA PHE A 47 -0.28 22.85 -22.65
C PHE A 47 -0.23 22.20 -24.06
N GLY A 48 -1.39 21.73 -24.55
CA GLY A 48 -1.51 21.12 -25.88
C GLY A 48 -1.02 19.68 -25.99
N THR A 49 -0.70 19.00 -24.88
CA THR A 49 -0.33 17.57 -24.86
C THR A 49 -0.91 16.86 -23.64
N GLN A 50 -0.93 15.52 -23.65
CA GLN A 50 -1.30 14.73 -22.49
C GLN A 50 -0.27 14.91 -21.36
N ILE A 51 -0.74 15.03 -20.12
CA ILE A 51 0.16 15.28 -18.99
C ILE A 51 1.14 14.13 -18.74
N GLY A 52 0.77 12.90 -19.14
CA GLY A 52 1.63 11.72 -19.08
C GLY A 52 2.90 11.80 -19.96
N THR A 53 2.99 12.78 -20.87
CA THR A 53 4.18 13.01 -21.70
C THR A 53 5.25 13.86 -21.01
N PHE A 54 4.90 14.57 -19.93
CA PHE A 54 5.87 15.38 -19.20
C PHE A 54 6.79 14.49 -18.35
N GLN A 55 8.10 14.69 -18.46
CA GLN A 55 9.11 13.88 -17.75
C GLN A 55 8.90 13.84 -16.23
N LEU A 56 8.45 14.94 -15.62
CA LEU A 56 8.15 14.99 -14.19
C LEU A 56 7.00 14.04 -13.81
N ILE A 57 5.97 13.96 -14.64
CA ILE A 57 4.84 13.04 -14.42
C ILE A 57 5.29 11.60 -14.67
N GLN A 58 6.08 11.35 -15.72
CA GLN A 58 6.63 10.02 -16.00
C GLN A 58 7.51 9.50 -14.86
N GLY A 59 8.37 10.36 -14.29
CA GLY A 59 9.18 10.03 -13.12
C GLY A 59 8.33 9.63 -11.92
N LYS A 60 7.31 10.42 -11.59
CA LYS A 60 6.37 10.08 -10.52
C LYS A 60 5.65 8.76 -10.75
N MET A 61 5.15 8.51 -11.97
CA MET A 61 4.49 7.26 -12.30
C MET A 61 5.44 6.06 -12.16
N ALA A 62 6.70 6.22 -12.56
CA ALA A 62 7.73 5.19 -12.39
C ALA A 62 8.00 4.90 -10.89
N ASP A 63 8.12 5.94 -10.06
CA ASP A 63 8.36 5.80 -8.61
C ASP A 63 7.17 5.13 -7.91
N MET A 64 5.94 5.52 -8.27
CA MET A 64 4.72 4.89 -7.76
C MET A 64 4.64 3.41 -8.14
N TYR A 65 4.92 3.09 -9.41
CA TYR A 65 4.87 1.71 -9.92
C TYR A 65 5.95 0.81 -9.28
N THR A 66 7.17 1.31 -9.13
CA THR A 66 8.26 0.55 -8.49
C THR A 66 7.99 0.33 -7.01
N THR A 67 7.49 1.34 -6.30
CA THR A 67 7.09 1.24 -4.88
C THR A 67 5.98 0.21 -4.67
N LEU A 68 4.96 0.22 -5.53
CA LEU A 68 3.87 -0.77 -5.49
C LEU A 68 4.40 -2.19 -5.65
N ASN A 69 5.28 -2.43 -6.63
CA ASN A 69 5.85 -3.76 -6.87
C ASN A 69 6.78 -4.22 -5.73
N ALA A 70 7.55 -3.31 -5.15
CA ALA A 70 8.38 -3.61 -3.98
C ALA A 70 7.51 -4.02 -2.78
N CYS A 71 6.46 -3.26 -2.48
CA CYS A 71 5.50 -3.58 -1.43
C CYS A 71 4.81 -4.92 -1.68
N ARG A 72 4.44 -5.21 -2.93
CA ARG A 72 3.76 -6.46 -3.31
C ARG A 72 4.66 -7.66 -3.08
N SER A 73 5.92 -7.54 -3.48
CA SER A 73 6.93 -8.58 -3.28
C SER A 73 7.16 -8.83 -1.79
N TYR A 74 7.25 -7.78 -0.98
CA TYR A 74 7.44 -7.93 0.46
C TYR A 74 6.24 -8.61 1.13
N LEU A 75 5.02 -8.13 0.87
CA LEU A 75 3.79 -8.71 1.41
C LEU A 75 3.65 -10.18 1.05
N TYR A 76 3.81 -10.54 -0.23
CA TYR A 76 3.67 -11.93 -0.66
C TYR A 76 4.80 -12.84 -0.18
N THR A 77 5.99 -12.30 0.06
CA THR A 77 7.08 -13.09 0.67
C THR A 77 6.72 -13.47 2.11
N VAL A 78 6.24 -12.51 2.90
CA VAL A 78 5.82 -12.77 4.29
C VAL A 78 4.57 -13.66 4.32
N ALA A 79 3.60 -13.44 3.43
CA ALA A 79 2.41 -14.27 3.33
C ALA A 79 2.75 -15.72 2.97
N LYS A 80 3.64 -15.93 1.99
CA LYS A 80 4.10 -17.27 1.62
C LYS A 80 4.81 -17.97 2.76
N ALA A 81 5.63 -17.27 3.54
CA ALA A 81 6.27 -17.83 4.73
C ALA A 81 5.23 -18.23 5.78
N ALA A 82 4.24 -17.38 6.03
CA ALA A 82 3.15 -17.66 6.96
C ALA A 82 2.30 -18.88 6.54
N ASP A 83 2.01 -19.02 5.23
CA ASP A 83 1.30 -20.19 4.67
C ASP A 83 2.09 -21.50 4.84
N GLN A 84 3.43 -21.41 4.83
CA GLN A 84 4.32 -22.54 5.10
C GLN A 84 4.50 -22.84 6.60
N GLY A 85 3.74 -22.17 7.48
CA GLY A 85 3.85 -22.29 8.93
C GLY A 85 5.02 -21.53 9.56
N HIS A 86 5.76 -20.74 8.78
CA HIS A 86 6.87 -19.91 9.24
C HIS A 86 6.39 -18.47 9.49
N VAL A 87 5.73 -18.26 10.61
CA VAL A 87 5.25 -16.93 11.01
C VAL A 87 6.31 -16.23 11.85
N SER A 88 6.70 -15.04 11.39
CA SER A 88 7.61 -14.15 12.12
C SER A 88 6.84 -12.90 12.51
N SER A 89 6.68 -12.67 13.81
CA SER A 89 6.01 -11.47 14.33
C SER A 89 6.69 -10.18 13.86
N LYS A 90 8.02 -10.23 13.71
CA LYS A 90 8.82 -9.10 13.21
C LYS A 90 8.51 -8.79 11.75
N ASP A 91 8.41 -9.83 10.92
CA ASP A 91 8.14 -9.65 9.49
C ASP A 91 6.69 -9.19 9.27
N CYS A 92 5.74 -9.73 10.03
CA CYS A 92 4.33 -9.30 9.97
C CYS A 92 4.17 -7.83 10.39
N ALA A 93 4.81 -7.41 11.48
CA ALA A 93 4.83 -6.02 11.91
C ALA A 93 5.58 -5.10 10.93
N GLY A 94 6.68 -5.58 10.35
CA GLY A 94 7.46 -4.85 9.36
C GLY A 94 6.71 -4.63 8.06
N VAL A 95 5.97 -5.63 7.58
CA VAL A 95 5.17 -5.53 6.35
C VAL A 95 4.07 -4.49 6.50
N ILE A 96 3.26 -4.53 7.57
CA ILE A 96 2.14 -3.59 7.73
C ILE A 96 2.65 -2.14 7.84
N LEU A 97 3.72 -1.92 8.61
CA LEU A 97 4.32 -0.61 8.78
C LEU A 97 4.83 -0.07 7.44
N TYR A 98 5.65 -0.85 6.73
CA TYR A 98 6.23 -0.42 5.47
C TYR A 98 5.16 -0.13 4.42
N LEU A 99 4.16 -1.00 4.31
CA LEU A 99 3.06 -0.82 3.36
C LEU A 99 2.21 0.41 3.70
N ALA A 100 1.95 0.70 4.98
CA ALA A 100 1.19 1.88 5.38
C ALA A 100 1.92 3.20 5.06
N GLU A 101 3.22 3.26 5.34
CA GLU A 101 4.04 4.44 5.01
C GLU A 101 4.15 4.66 3.51
N LYS A 102 4.44 3.59 2.75
CA LYS A 102 4.51 3.66 1.29
C LYS A 102 3.17 3.96 0.65
N CYS A 103 2.07 3.46 1.22
CA CYS A 103 0.73 3.84 0.78
C CYS A 103 0.49 5.33 0.89
N THR A 104 0.91 5.95 2.00
CA THR A 104 0.77 7.39 2.17
C THR A 104 1.57 8.15 1.11
N GLN A 105 2.81 7.74 0.84
CA GLN A 105 3.66 8.36 -0.18
C GLN A 105 3.04 8.26 -1.58
N VAL A 106 2.64 7.05 -2.00
CA VAL A 106 2.01 6.81 -3.31
C VAL A 106 0.70 7.58 -3.45
N CYS A 107 -0.12 7.63 -2.39
CA CYS A 107 -1.34 8.43 -2.39
C CYS A 107 -1.04 9.91 -2.61
N LEU A 108 -0.04 10.48 -1.92
CA LEU A 108 0.37 11.88 -2.08
C LEU A 108 0.86 12.19 -3.50
N ASP A 109 1.63 11.29 -4.11
CA ASP A 109 2.06 11.43 -5.51
C ASP A 109 0.87 11.36 -6.47
N ALA A 110 -0.11 10.48 -6.20
CA ALA A 110 -1.35 10.43 -6.97
C ALA A 110 -2.12 11.76 -6.88
N ILE A 111 -2.18 12.41 -5.71
CA ILE A 111 -2.80 13.75 -5.57
C ILE A 111 -2.15 14.74 -6.51
N GLN A 112 -0.82 14.75 -6.53
CA GLN A 112 -0.07 15.71 -7.34
C GLN A 112 -0.31 15.50 -8.84
N ILE A 113 -0.48 14.25 -9.29
CA ILE A 113 -0.83 13.94 -10.69
C ILE A 113 -2.29 14.35 -10.99
N LEU A 114 -3.22 14.09 -10.07
CA LEU A 114 -4.65 14.36 -10.25
C LEU A 114 -5.02 15.86 -10.15
N GLY A 115 -4.21 16.64 -9.43
CA GLY A 115 -4.50 18.03 -9.05
C GLY A 115 -5.40 18.14 -7.82
N GLU A 116 -5.42 19.31 -7.17
CA GLU A 116 -6.04 19.55 -5.86
C GLU A 116 -7.55 19.19 -5.77
N PHE A 117 -8.27 19.14 -6.90
CA PHE A 117 -9.72 18.96 -6.91
C PHE A 117 -10.17 17.48 -6.94
N ASN A 118 -9.32 16.53 -7.34
CA ASN A 118 -9.77 15.17 -7.69
C ASN A 118 -9.55 14.08 -6.63
N LEU A 119 -8.75 14.29 -5.58
CA LEU A 119 -8.41 13.20 -4.64
C LEU A 119 -9.19 13.18 -3.31
N ILE A 120 -10.07 14.14 -3.04
CA ILE A 120 -10.77 14.21 -1.74
C ILE A 120 -11.72 13.01 -1.51
N ILE A 121 -12.11 12.26 -2.54
CA ILE A 121 -13.34 11.46 -2.49
C ILE A 121 -13.15 9.96 -2.18
N ARG A 122 -11.94 9.36 -2.20
CA ARG A 122 -11.81 7.88 -2.02
C ARG A 122 -10.74 7.34 -1.07
N PHE A 123 -9.76 8.14 -0.61
CA PHE A 123 -8.58 7.60 0.09
C PHE A 123 -8.43 7.99 1.57
N ALA A 124 -9.31 8.85 2.10
CA ALA A 124 -9.16 9.44 3.43
C ALA A 124 -9.34 8.47 4.63
N VAL A 125 -9.71 7.21 4.40
CA VAL A 125 -10.01 6.28 5.52
C VAL A 125 -8.74 5.75 6.22
N PHE A 126 -7.59 5.70 5.56
CA PHE A 126 -6.35 5.16 6.19
C PHE A 126 -5.42 6.23 6.79
N LEU A 127 -5.57 7.49 6.40
CA LEU A 127 -4.79 8.62 6.94
C LEU A 127 -5.17 8.98 8.38
N SER A 128 -6.27 8.44 8.93
CA SER A 128 -6.71 8.66 10.31
C SER A 128 -6.06 7.73 11.35
N PHE A 129 -5.18 6.81 10.95
CA PHE A 129 -4.42 5.94 11.87
C PHE A 129 -2.95 6.35 12.01
N ARG A 130 -2.68 7.65 12.13
CA ARG A 130 -1.38 8.14 12.63
C ARG A 130 -1.52 8.72 14.02
#